data_AF-A0A1T4R9G1-F1
#
_entry.id   AF-A0A1T4R9G1-F1
#
_cell.length_a   1.000
_cell.length_b   1.000
_cell.length_c   1.000
_cell.angle_alpha   90.00
_cell.angle_beta   90.00
_cell.angle_gamma   90.00
#
_symmetry.space_group_name_H-M   'P 1'
#
loop_
_entity.id
_entity.type
_entity.pdbx_description
1 polymer ?
#
loop_
_entity_poly.entity_id
_entity_poly.type
_entity_poly.pdbx_seq_one_letter_code
_entity_poly.pdbx_strand_id
1 'polypeptide(L)'
;MKTFKDLILFKPNQLIEITGAPLTNQGILAYDFILHKLQQENTDNIIISATEIMDAINGNRNFQDLYLYLDSLQKIRIESKDSKGKLWGAFNLLSEYKKLENGIFVAIPPSIYKALETKEKTKDSLYYTTIKLLEKRIFKCLYSLIFYDFFKKYENINIPTLTVENIRQITGTIEKYKEYKIFKAHVLKKALIEINKFETKFEYSFEEKKIGRKVNEIKFIRTEKGIDDVTPENKISEKLLKAIEKARKNRYINESYSQKAMEKIFQKYEEKDIIKALKELYKYNSEIKSFSKILTAKIEDIKNSKMDKIKENQGHILGQEKIETAFKNNFTEPKKSDLDIEKEKISNLIRNSDLPTNKRMNLWSELAKIQNLKDLETFKNTLEKN
;
A
#
# COMPACT_ATOMS: atom_id res chain seq x y z
N MET A 1 -27.96 0.80 20.80
CA MET A 1 -26.52 0.55 20.54
C MET A 1 -26.26 0.74 19.05
N LYS A 2 -25.83 1.94 18.63
CA LYS A 2 -25.36 2.14 17.24
C LYS A 2 -24.09 1.30 17.09
N THR A 3 -24.13 0.35 16.19
CA THR A 3 -23.00 -0.51 15.82
C THR A 3 -21.80 0.37 15.48
N PHE A 4 -20.63 0.08 16.08
CA PHE A 4 -19.32 0.67 15.80
C PHE A 4 -18.85 0.32 14.36
N LYS A 5 -19.67 0.64 13.35
CA LYS A 5 -19.30 0.54 11.94
C LYS A 5 -18.39 1.74 11.62
N ASP A 6 -17.10 1.44 11.62
CA ASP A 6 -15.97 2.23 11.14
C ASP A 6 -15.79 3.63 11.75
N LEU A 7 -15.09 3.70 12.90
CA LEU A 7 -14.52 4.95 13.43
C LEU A 7 -13.38 5.44 12.52
N ILE A 8 -13.76 6.11 11.42
CA ILE A 8 -12.84 6.70 10.44
C ILE A 8 -12.81 8.22 10.63
N LEU A 9 -11.60 8.77 10.69
CA LEU A 9 -11.33 10.21 10.69
C LEU A 9 -10.62 10.59 9.39
N PHE A 10 -11.13 11.60 8.68
CA PHE A 10 -10.37 12.26 7.61
C PHE A 10 -9.58 13.41 8.22
N LYS A 11 -8.36 13.10 8.68
CA LYS A 11 -7.51 14.03 9.41
C LYS A 11 -6.78 14.95 8.42
N PRO A 12 -6.85 16.28 8.57
CA PRO A 12 -6.07 17.21 7.75
C PRO A 12 -4.57 16.91 7.85
N ASN A 13 -3.88 16.90 6.72
CA ASN A 13 -2.45 16.57 6.67
C ASN A 13 -1.58 17.53 7.52
N GLN A 14 -2.04 18.77 7.71
CA GLN A 14 -1.38 19.76 8.57
C GLN A 14 -1.41 19.36 10.06
N LEU A 15 -2.39 18.55 10.48
CA LEU A 15 -2.49 18.05 11.86
C LEU A 15 -1.64 16.79 12.11
N ILE A 16 -1.02 16.23 11.08
CA ILE A 16 -0.10 15.08 11.21
C ILE A 16 1.33 15.58 11.40
N GLU A 17 1.67 16.74 10.83
CA GLU A 17 3.01 17.32 10.83
C GLU A 17 3.25 18.30 11.98
N ILE A 18 2.42 18.25 13.02
CA ILE A 18 2.56 19.13 14.17
C ILE A 18 3.88 18.82 14.88
N THR A 19 4.76 19.81 14.92
CA THR A 19 6.05 19.75 15.63
C THR A 19 5.94 20.30 17.04
N GLY A 20 6.64 19.68 18.01
CA GLY A 20 7.01 20.37 19.26
C GLY A 20 6.14 20.15 20.49
N ALA A 21 5.17 19.23 20.49
CA ALA A 21 4.33 18.99 21.67
C ALA A 21 4.40 17.55 22.19
N PRO A 22 4.77 17.31 23.46
CA PRO A 22 4.68 15.99 24.07
C PRO A 22 3.21 15.68 24.38
N LEU A 23 2.48 15.20 23.39
CA LEU A 23 1.16 14.62 23.63
C LEU A 23 1.32 13.29 24.35
N THR A 24 0.40 12.97 25.26
CA THR A 24 0.29 11.62 25.81
C THR A 24 -0.43 10.72 24.79
N ASN A 25 -0.25 9.40 24.89
CA ASN A 25 -0.99 8.46 24.03
C ASN A 25 -2.49 8.72 24.09
N GLN A 26 -2.99 8.85 25.32
CA GLN A 26 -4.40 9.06 25.59
C GLN A 26 -4.88 10.43 25.08
N GLY A 27 -4.04 11.46 25.17
CA GLY A 27 -4.33 12.78 24.59
C GLY A 27 -4.47 12.75 23.07
N ILE A 28 -3.59 12.03 22.36
CA ILE A 28 -3.72 11.85 20.90
C ILE A 28 -5.03 11.13 20.56
N LEU A 29 -5.31 10.01 21.23
CA LEU A 29 -6.51 9.22 20.95
C LEU A 29 -7.78 10.02 21.27
N ALA A 30 -7.79 10.78 22.37
CA ALA A 30 -8.93 11.62 22.75
C ALA A 30 -9.14 12.73 21.73
N TYR A 31 -8.06 13.38 21.30
CA TYR A 31 -8.12 14.44 20.28
C TYR A 31 -8.66 13.91 18.95
N ASP A 32 -8.13 12.79 18.43
CA ASP A 32 -8.62 12.23 17.18
C ASP A 32 -10.09 11.78 17.26
N PHE A 33 -10.53 11.27 18.42
CA PHE A 33 -11.93 10.96 18.65
C PHE A 33 -12.82 12.20 18.66
N ILE A 34 -12.38 13.29 19.31
CA ILE A 34 -13.08 14.59 19.28
C ILE A 34 -13.18 15.11 17.85
N LEU A 35 -12.09 15.08 17.08
CA LEU A 35 -12.10 15.49 15.67
C LEU A 35 -13.09 14.66 14.84
N HIS A 36 -13.13 13.35 15.07
CA HIS A 36 -14.08 12.47 14.40
C HIS A 36 -15.53 12.89 14.69
N LYS A 37 -15.86 13.18 15.96
CA LYS A 37 -17.20 13.64 16.35
C LYS A 37 -17.57 14.98 15.71
N LEU A 38 -16.67 15.95 15.78
CA LEU A 38 -16.87 17.27 15.15
C LEU A 38 -17.07 17.15 13.64
N GLN A 39 -16.33 16.26 12.97
CA GLN A 39 -16.49 15.98 11.54
C GLN A 39 -17.82 15.29 11.21
N GLN A 40 -18.31 14.37 12.06
CA GLN A 40 -19.61 13.72 11.87
C GLN A 40 -20.78 14.70 12.02
N GLU A 41 -20.71 15.57 13.02
CA GLU A 41 -21.75 16.57 13.32
C GLU A 41 -21.57 17.87 12.49
N ASN A 42 -20.51 17.95 11.69
CA ASN A 42 -20.14 19.12 10.86
C ASN A 42 -20.13 20.45 11.64
N THR A 43 -19.54 20.44 12.82
CA THR A 43 -19.50 21.60 13.76
C THR A 43 -18.07 21.82 14.27
N ASP A 44 -17.77 23.04 14.74
CA ASP A 44 -16.51 23.40 15.38
C ASP A 44 -16.52 23.19 16.90
N ASN A 45 -17.70 22.91 17.47
CA ASN A 45 -17.89 22.65 18.88
C ASN A 45 -18.98 21.59 19.15
N ILE A 46 -18.85 20.87 20.25
CA ILE A 46 -19.78 19.81 20.64
C ILE A 46 -19.73 19.54 22.14
N ILE A 47 -20.82 19.01 22.70
CA ILE A 47 -20.87 18.44 24.05
C ILE A 47 -20.79 16.91 23.94
N ILE A 48 -19.77 16.31 24.56
CA ILE A 48 -19.55 14.85 24.54
C ILE A 48 -19.51 14.34 25.98
N SER A 49 -20.12 13.19 26.24
CA SER A 49 -20.04 12.60 27.58
C SER A 49 -18.61 12.14 27.89
N ALA A 50 -18.14 12.36 29.11
CA ALA A 50 -16.79 11.95 29.53
C ALA A 50 -16.58 10.43 29.37
N THR A 51 -17.63 9.65 29.66
CA THR A 51 -17.68 8.19 29.47
C THR A 51 -17.42 7.81 28.02
N GLU A 52 -18.04 8.50 27.06
CA GLU A 52 -17.88 8.19 25.65
C GLU A 52 -16.44 8.42 25.15
N ILE A 53 -15.79 9.51 25.60
CA ILE A 53 -14.38 9.76 25.26
C ILE A 53 -13.49 8.68 25.88
N MET A 54 -13.69 8.36 27.17
CA MET A 54 -12.85 7.35 27.85
C MET A 54 -13.03 5.96 27.25
N ASP A 55 -14.25 5.56 26.91
CA ASP A 55 -14.53 4.28 26.25
C ASP A 55 -13.87 4.21 24.86
N ALA A 56 -13.85 5.33 24.11
CA ALA A 56 -13.21 5.39 22.80
C ALA A 56 -11.69 5.18 22.85
N ILE A 57 -11.03 5.69 23.89
CA ILE A 57 -9.57 5.63 24.06
C ILE A 57 -9.09 4.42 24.89
N ASN A 58 -10.00 3.54 25.30
CA ASN A 58 -9.74 2.46 26.27
C ASN A 58 -9.12 3.00 27.58
N GLY A 59 -9.56 4.18 27.99
CA GLY A 59 -9.13 4.83 29.23
C GLY A 59 -9.79 4.21 30.45
N ASN A 60 -9.16 4.39 31.62
CA ASN A 60 -9.81 4.09 32.89
C ASN A 60 -11.03 5.01 33.09
N ARG A 61 -11.98 4.67 33.97
CA ARG A 61 -13.08 5.60 34.30
C ARG A 61 -12.66 6.74 35.23
N ASN A 62 -11.37 7.06 35.28
CA ASN A 62 -10.85 8.20 36.02
C ASN A 62 -10.94 9.45 35.14
N PHE A 63 -12.05 10.17 35.24
CA PHE A 63 -12.29 11.37 34.44
C PHE A 63 -11.32 12.52 34.74
N GLN A 64 -10.58 12.47 35.85
CA GLN A 64 -9.54 13.47 36.15
C GLN A 64 -8.43 13.45 35.10
N ASP A 65 -8.04 12.25 34.64
CA ASP A 65 -7.01 12.08 33.62
C ASP A 65 -7.45 12.69 32.29
N LEU A 66 -8.75 12.57 31.95
CA LEU A 66 -9.31 13.18 30.75
C LEU A 66 -9.14 14.71 30.76
N TYR A 67 -9.44 15.37 31.88
CA TYR A 67 -9.26 16.83 31.97
C TYR A 67 -7.80 17.25 31.84
N LEU A 68 -6.85 16.45 32.35
CA LEU A 68 -5.42 16.69 32.12
C LEU A 68 -5.04 16.56 30.64
N TYR A 69 -5.66 15.63 29.92
CA TYR A 69 -5.44 15.49 28.48
C TYR A 69 -6.01 16.68 27.71
N LEU A 70 -7.23 17.12 28.03
CA LEU A 70 -7.87 18.28 27.40
C LEU A 70 -7.12 19.59 27.70
N ASP A 71 -6.66 19.77 28.95
CA ASP A 71 -5.82 20.90 29.35
C ASP A 71 -4.50 20.93 28.55
N SER A 72 -3.85 19.77 28.40
CA SER A 72 -2.65 19.65 27.56
C SER A 72 -2.93 20.02 26.10
N LEU A 73 -4.02 19.50 25.52
CA LEU A 73 -4.43 19.83 24.15
C LEU A 73 -4.72 21.32 23.97
N GLN A 74 -5.35 21.96 24.94
CA GLN A 74 -5.60 23.41 24.91
C GLN A 74 -4.31 24.21 25.05
N LYS A 75 -3.32 23.77 25.83
CA LYS A 75 -2.05 24.49 26.03
C LYS A 75 -1.06 24.32 24.88
N ILE A 76 -1.20 23.27 24.09
CA ILE A 76 -0.32 23.00 22.96
C ILE A 76 -0.52 24.07 21.89
N ARG A 77 0.51 24.90 21.70
CA ARG A 77 0.60 25.90 20.66
C ARG A 77 1.33 25.34 19.45
N ILE A 78 0.65 25.32 18.33
CA ILE A 78 1.16 24.88 17.03
C ILE A 78 1.56 26.12 16.27
N GLU A 79 2.84 26.18 15.88
CA GLU A 79 3.37 27.26 15.07
C GLU A 79 3.32 26.88 13.59
N SER A 80 2.67 27.72 12.78
CA SER A 80 2.75 27.66 11.32
C SER A 80 3.89 28.57 10.87
N LYS A 81 4.85 28.01 10.15
CA LYS A 81 5.98 28.72 9.57
C LYS A 81 5.87 28.73 8.05
N ASP A 82 6.30 29.82 7.43
CA ASP A 82 6.38 29.91 5.97
C ASP A 82 7.54 29.07 5.40
N SER A 83 7.67 29.03 4.07
CA SER A 83 8.74 28.30 3.37
C SER A 83 10.16 28.77 3.70
N LYS A 84 10.30 29.95 4.30
CA LYS A 84 11.58 30.53 4.76
C LYS A 84 11.78 30.33 6.27
N GLY A 85 10.90 29.59 6.94
CA GLY A 85 10.95 29.30 8.36
C GLY A 85 10.48 30.45 9.26
N LYS A 86 9.92 31.53 8.70
CA LYS A 86 9.38 32.65 9.47
C LYS A 86 8.02 32.28 10.04
N LEU A 87 7.77 32.61 11.31
CA LEU A 87 6.48 32.40 11.95
C LEU A 87 5.39 33.18 11.20
N TRP A 88 4.44 32.45 10.64
CA TRP A 88 3.29 32.97 9.89
C TRP A 88 2.03 33.05 10.77
N GLY A 89 1.88 32.13 11.72
CA GLY A 89 0.77 32.12 12.65
C GLY A 89 0.91 31.04 13.71
N ALA A 90 0.01 31.03 14.68
CA ALA A 90 -0.07 29.94 15.65
C ALA A 90 -1.52 29.66 16.04
N PHE A 91 -1.81 28.42 16.39
CA PHE A 91 -3.12 27.99 16.88
C PHE A 91 -2.96 26.87 17.90
N ASN A 92 -3.99 26.64 18.70
CA ASN A 92 -4.00 25.57 19.71
C ASN A 92 -4.82 24.39 19.19
N LEU A 93 -4.64 23.18 19.72
CA LEU A 93 -5.43 22.03 19.25
C LEU A 93 -6.91 22.14 19.67
N LEU A 94 -7.13 22.61 20.89
CA LEU A 94 -8.45 23.01 21.38
C LEU A 94 -8.48 24.52 21.59
N SER A 95 -9.56 25.15 21.17
CA SER A 95 -9.87 26.54 21.54
C SER A 95 -10.40 26.60 22.96
N GLU A 96 -11.27 25.67 23.32
CA GLU A 96 -11.95 25.66 24.61
C GLU A 96 -12.35 24.23 25.02
N TYR A 97 -12.33 23.97 26.32
CA TYR A 97 -13.11 22.90 26.92
C TYR A 97 -13.76 23.38 28.21
N LYS A 98 -14.98 22.92 28.51
CA LYS A 98 -15.72 23.24 29.75
C LYS A 98 -16.37 21.98 30.31
N LYS A 99 -16.26 21.79 31.63
CA LYS A 99 -17.02 20.77 32.34
C LYS A 99 -18.47 21.25 32.49
N LEU A 100 -19.42 20.45 32.03
CA LEU A 100 -20.86 20.68 32.16
C LEU A 100 -21.49 19.53 32.96
N GLU A 101 -22.73 19.71 33.41
CA GLU A 101 -23.46 18.66 34.14
C GLU A 101 -23.73 17.43 33.26
N ASN A 102 -24.03 17.65 31.98
CA ASN A 102 -24.38 16.62 31.01
C ASN A 102 -23.21 16.14 30.13
N GLY A 103 -21.98 16.61 30.39
CA GLY A 103 -20.82 16.21 29.60
C GLY A 103 -19.69 17.23 29.62
N ILE A 104 -18.87 17.19 28.57
CA ILE A 104 -17.75 18.09 28.37
C ILE A 104 -17.99 18.82 27.05
N PHE A 105 -18.10 20.14 27.14
CA PHE A 105 -18.05 20.98 25.96
C PHE A 105 -16.61 21.05 25.46
N VAL A 106 -16.40 20.87 24.16
CA VAL A 106 -15.11 21.03 23.49
C VAL A 106 -15.29 21.84 22.22
N ALA A 107 -14.33 22.71 21.93
CA ALA A 107 -14.30 23.49 20.70
C ALA A 107 -12.89 23.51 20.09
N ILE A 108 -12.82 23.49 18.76
CA ILE A 108 -11.56 23.58 18.00
C ILE A 108 -11.46 24.95 17.31
N PRO A 109 -10.24 25.39 16.93
CA PRO A 109 -10.10 26.62 16.19
C PRO A 109 -10.82 26.58 14.84
N PRO A 110 -11.35 27.73 14.36
CA PRO A 110 -11.99 27.81 13.05
C PRO A 110 -11.09 27.35 11.89
N SER A 111 -9.77 27.50 12.01
CA SER A 111 -8.80 27.01 11.01
C SER A 111 -8.77 25.48 10.93
N ILE A 112 -8.88 24.79 12.08
CA ILE A 112 -8.97 23.34 12.14
C ILE A 112 -10.35 22.90 11.65
N TYR A 113 -11.42 23.57 12.09
CA TYR A 113 -12.77 23.25 11.62
C TYR A 113 -12.89 23.40 10.12
N LYS A 114 -12.42 24.51 9.52
CA LYS A 114 -12.43 24.70 8.07
C LYS A 114 -11.62 23.64 7.32
N ALA A 115 -10.55 23.12 7.95
CA ALA A 115 -9.82 21.99 7.40
C ALA A 115 -10.58 20.66 7.59
N LEU A 116 -11.44 20.51 8.59
CA LEU A 116 -12.29 19.32 8.74
C LEU A 116 -13.55 19.37 7.87
N GLU A 117 -14.10 20.57 7.67
CA GLU A 117 -15.27 20.90 6.87
C GLU A 117 -14.87 20.86 5.40
N THR A 118 -14.89 19.67 4.80
CA THR A 118 -14.83 19.55 3.33
C THR A 118 -16.13 18.91 2.85
N LYS A 119 -16.93 19.73 2.20
CA LYS A 119 -18.23 19.34 1.62
C LYS A 119 -17.98 18.37 0.47
N GLU A 120 -18.42 17.13 0.69
CA GLU A 120 -18.76 16.10 -0.30
C GLU A 120 -17.71 15.59 -1.33
N LYS A 121 -17.57 14.26 -1.29
CA LYS A 121 -17.44 13.33 -2.44
C LYS A 121 -16.11 13.19 -3.19
N THR A 122 -15.17 14.12 -3.10
CA THR A 122 -13.79 13.87 -3.54
C THR A 122 -12.85 14.09 -2.36
N LYS A 123 -12.67 13.03 -1.57
CA LYS A 123 -11.57 12.90 -0.62
C LYS A 123 -10.26 12.88 -1.42
N ASP A 124 -9.84 14.04 -1.92
CA ASP A 124 -8.52 14.17 -2.51
C ASP A 124 -7.53 13.82 -1.40
N SER A 125 -6.91 12.65 -1.54
CA SER A 125 -5.92 12.08 -0.62
C SER A 125 -4.72 13.01 -0.39
N LEU A 126 -4.61 14.07 -1.19
CA LEU A 126 -3.59 15.11 -1.08
C LEU A 126 -3.81 16.03 0.14
N TYR A 127 -5.04 16.23 0.60
CA TYR A 127 -5.35 17.14 1.71
C TYR A 127 -5.63 16.44 3.03
N TYR A 128 -6.12 15.19 2.95
CA TYR A 128 -6.55 14.42 4.12
C TYR A 128 -5.91 13.05 4.16
N THR A 129 -5.62 12.60 5.37
CA THR A 129 -5.24 11.23 5.68
C THR A 129 -6.42 10.51 6.32
N THR A 130 -6.71 9.30 5.83
CA THR A 130 -7.71 8.43 6.44
C THR A 130 -7.10 7.70 7.63
N ILE A 131 -7.60 7.99 8.84
CA ILE A 131 -7.16 7.37 10.08
C ILE A 131 -8.27 6.48 10.61
N LYS A 132 -7.96 5.20 10.84
CA LYS A 132 -8.88 4.25 11.46
C LYS A 132 -8.64 4.20 12.96
N LEU A 133 -9.52 4.84 13.74
CA LEU A 133 -9.32 5.00 15.18
C LEU A 133 -9.27 3.65 15.92
N LEU A 134 -10.00 2.65 15.44
CA LEU A 134 -9.98 1.30 16.00
C LEU A 134 -8.65 0.58 15.83
N GLU A 135 -7.93 0.81 14.72
CA GLU A 135 -6.57 0.28 14.54
C GLU A 135 -5.60 1.06 15.43
N LYS A 136 -5.71 2.40 15.42
CA LYS A 136 -4.81 3.30 16.13
C LYS A 136 -4.84 3.10 17.65
N ARG A 137 -6.02 2.88 18.25
CA ARG A 137 -6.19 2.72 19.72
C ARG A 137 -5.50 1.48 20.32
N ILE A 138 -5.02 0.56 19.48
CA ILE A 138 -4.34 -0.67 19.93
C ILE A 138 -2.90 -0.36 20.37
N PHE A 139 -2.31 0.71 19.84
CA PHE A 139 -0.93 1.09 20.13
C PHE A 139 -0.76 1.66 21.54
N LYS A 140 0.25 1.15 22.26
CA LYS A 140 0.61 1.54 23.63
C LYS A 140 1.84 2.44 23.66
N CYS A 141 2.56 2.62 22.55
CA CYS A 141 3.66 3.58 22.46
C CYS A 141 3.20 4.86 21.75
N LEU A 142 3.54 6.01 22.34
CA LEU A 142 3.29 7.34 21.77
C LEU A 142 3.81 7.43 20.34
N TYR A 143 5.04 6.98 20.13
CA TYR A 143 5.71 7.08 18.86
C TYR A 143 5.05 6.20 17.79
N SER A 144 4.44 5.07 18.18
CA SER A 144 3.63 4.25 17.28
C SER A 144 2.39 4.98 16.77
N LEU A 145 1.73 5.76 17.64
CA LEU A 145 0.57 6.57 17.23
C LEU A 145 0.97 7.65 16.22
N ILE A 146 2.11 8.30 16.45
CA ILE A 146 2.64 9.35 15.56
C ILE A 146 3.08 8.75 14.23
N PHE A 147 3.84 7.64 14.25
CA PHE A 147 4.28 6.97 13.03
C PHE A 147 3.13 6.31 12.26
N TYR A 148 2.08 5.84 12.94
CA TYR A 148 0.88 5.33 12.27
C TYR A 148 0.23 6.44 11.41
N ASP A 149 -0.01 7.63 11.99
CA ASP A 149 -0.57 8.76 11.23
C ASP A 149 0.35 9.15 10.07
N PHE A 150 1.66 9.22 10.33
CA PHE A 150 2.66 9.52 9.30
C PHE A 150 2.63 8.49 8.16
N PHE A 151 2.62 7.19 8.45
CA PHE A 151 2.59 6.17 7.40
C PHE A 151 1.27 6.13 6.65
N LYS A 152 0.13 6.35 7.32
CA LYS A 152 -1.16 6.47 6.64
C LYS A 152 -1.20 7.67 5.69
N LYS A 153 -0.57 8.79 6.04
CA LYS A 153 -0.44 9.95 5.14
C LYS A 153 0.25 9.57 3.82
N TYR A 154 1.27 8.73 3.90
CA TYR A 154 2.02 8.25 2.74
C TYR A 154 1.55 6.88 2.25
N GLU A 155 0.34 6.40 2.61
CA GLU A 155 -0.10 5.03 2.27
C GLU A 155 -0.15 4.77 0.75
N ASN A 156 -0.50 5.79 -0.03
CA ASN A 156 -0.66 5.69 -1.49
C ASN A 156 0.50 6.30 -2.29
N ILE A 157 1.52 6.83 -1.62
CA ILE A 157 2.67 7.51 -2.24
C ILE A 157 3.98 7.05 -1.58
N ASN A 158 5.12 7.53 -2.08
CA ASN A 158 6.41 7.22 -1.47
C ASN A 158 6.59 7.97 -0.16
N ILE A 159 7.12 7.27 0.85
CA ILE A 159 7.47 7.88 2.13
C ILE A 159 8.74 8.72 1.93
N PRO A 160 8.73 10.02 2.29
CA PRO A 160 9.90 10.87 2.13
C PRO A 160 11.05 10.42 3.04
N THR A 161 12.29 10.66 2.60
CA THR A 161 13.45 10.57 3.49
C THR A 161 13.44 11.79 4.41
N LEU A 162 13.58 11.57 5.72
CA LEU A 162 13.57 12.64 6.71
C LEU A 162 14.94 12.74 7.40
N THR A 163 15.35 13.96 7.75
CA THR A 163 16.50 14.13 8.64
C THR A 163 16.15 13.60 10.03
N VAL A 164 17.16 13.17 10.79
CA VAL A 164 16.96 12.76 12.19
C VAL A 164 16.32 13.88 13.00
N GLU A 165 16.65 15.13 12.69
CA GLU A 165 16.09 16.31 13.36
C GLU A 165 14.60 16.47 13.08
N ASN A 166 14.16 16.35 11.83
CA ASN A 166 12.73 16.41 11.49
C ASN A 166 11.94 15.32 12.21
N ILE A 167 12.51 14.11 12.34
CA ILE A 167 11.86 13.02 13.06
C ILE A 167 11.75 13.36 14.55
N ARG A 168 12.79 13.93 15.16
CA ARG A 168 12.76 14.37 16.55
C ARG A 168 11.71 15.45 16.80
N GLN A 169 11.51 16.36 15.83
CA GLN A 169 10.50 17.40 15.91
C GLN A 169 9.08 16.83 15.91
N ILE A 170 8.77 15.90 14.99
CA ILE A 170 7.44 15.26 14.92
C ILE A 170 7.20 14.31 16.10
N THR A 171 8.23 13.66 16.65
CA THR A 171 8.08 12.77 17.81
C THR A 171 8.17 13.50 19.15
N GLY A 172 8.42 14.82 19.16
CA GLY A 172 8.60 15.60 20.39
C GLY A 172 9.81 15.16 21.23
N THR A 173 10.87 14.70 20.58
CA THR A 173 12.10 14.16 21.21
C THR A 173 13.35 14.97 20.85
N ILE A 174 13.21 16.27 20.64
CA ILE A 174 14.36 17.17 20.44
C ILE A 174 15.22 17.17 21.72
N GLU A 175 14.59 17.38 22.87
CA GLU A 175 15.25 17.41 24.18
C GLU A 175 15.45 16.02 24.81
N LYS A 176 14.88 14.96 24.21
CA LYS A 176 14.93 13.58 24.72
C LYS A 176 15.83 12.71 23.85
N TYR A 177 16.48 11.72 24.47
CA TYR A 177 17.32 10.74 23.75
C TYR A 177 18.40 11.41 22.89
N LYS A 178 19.24 12.27 23.49
CA LYS A 178 20.27 13.06 22.77
C LYS A 178 21.16 12.18 21.90
N GLU A 179 21.54 11.01 22.40
CA GLU A 179 22.26 10.01 21.62
C GLU A 179 21.37 9.30 20.59
N TYR A 180 21.84 9.25 19.34
CA TYR A 180 21.12 8.58 18.26
C TYR A 180 20.83 7.11 18.55
N LYS A 181 21.76 6.39 19.20
CA LYS A 181 21.56 4.98 19.58
C LYS A 181 20.33 4.79 20.48
N ILE A 182 20.17 5.68 21.47
CA ILE A 182 19.05 5.67 22.41
C ILE A 182 17.76 6.05 21.68
N PHE A 183 17.80 7.11 20.86
CA PHE A 183 16.66 7.53 20.03
C PHE A 183 16.18 6.40 19.12
N LYS A 184 17.10 5.74 18.41
CA LYS A 184 16.81 4.59 17.55
C LYS A 184 16.13 3.45 18.31
N ALA A 185 16.57 3.14 19.52
CA ALA A 185 16.03 2.05 20.31
C ALA A 185 14.63 2.37 20.86
N HIS A 186 14.45 3.55 21.45
CA HIS A 186 13.23 3.91 22.19
C HIS A 186 12.13 4.55 21.34
N VAL A 187 12.49 5.14 20.19
CA VAL A 187 11.56 5.82 19.30
C VAL A 187 11.31 4.97 18.06
N LEU A 188 12.32 4.80 17.20
CA LEU A 188 12.16 4.17 15.89
C LEU A 188 11.84 2.68 16.00
N LYS A 189 12.75 1.89 16.60
CA LYS A 189 12.58 0.43 16.69
C LYS A 189 11.35 0.07 17.50
N LYS A 190 11.16 0.70 18.66
CA LYS A 190 10.00 0.43 19.52
C LYS A 190 8.68 0.67 18.78
N ALA A 191 8.57 1.78 18.05
CA ALA A 191 7.36 2.09 17.30
C ALA A 191 7.13 1.12 16.15
N LEU A 192 8.15 0.84 15.34
CA LEU A 192 8.02 -0.06 14.20
C LEU A 192 7.69 -1.49 14.60
N ILE A 193 8.30 -2.01 15.68
CA ILE A 193 7.96 -3.33 16.23
C ILE A 193 6.47 -3.39 16.59
N GLU A 194 5.95 -2.35 17.24
CA GLU A 194 4.55 -2.32 17.65
C GLU A 194 3.61 -2.15 16.45
N ILE A 195 3.90 -1.24 15.52
CA ILE A 195 3.12 -1.04 14.29
C ILE A 195 3.08 -2.34 13.47
N ASN A 196 4.24 -2.95 13.22
CA ASN A 196 4.34 -4.18 12.46
C ASN A 196 3.70 -5.37 13.19
N LYS A 197 3.41 -5.30 14.49
CA LYS A 197 2.66 -6.35 15.16
C LYS A 197 1.17 -6.35 14.77
N PHE A 198 0.60 -5.19 14.51
CA PHE A 198 -0.85 -5.02 14.31
C PHE A 198 -1.25 -4.64 12.89
N GLU A 199 -0.37 -4.02 12.11
CA GLU A 199 -0.62 -3.74 10.69
C GLU A 199 -0.71 -5.05 9.92
N THR A 200 -1.77 -5.22 9.14
CA THR A 200 -2.06 -6.47 8.42
C THR A 200 -1.61 -6.41 6.98
N LYS A 201 -1.60 -5.21 6.37
CA LYS A 201 -1.28 -5.03 4.95
C LYS A 201 0.21 -4.83 4.70
N PHE A 202 0.87 -4.10 5.60
CA PHE A 202 2.23 -3.65 5.39
C PHE A 202 3.17 -3.98 6.54
N GLU A 203 4.46 -4.09 6.23
CA GLU A 203 5.55 -4.10 7.17
C GLU A 203 6.46 -2.89 6.92
N TYR A 204 6.82 -2.20 7.99
CA TYR A 204 7.62 -0.98 7.94
C TYR A 204 9.02 -1.22 8.50
N SER A 205 10.03 -0.79 7.77
CA SER A 205 11.44 -0.80 8.20
C SER A 205 12.11 0.53 7.86
N PHE A 206 13.41 0.68 8.14
CA PHE A 206 14.14 1.88 7.78
C PHE A 206 15.62 1.63 7.48
N GLU A 207 16.15 2.48 6.61
CA GLU A 207 17.57 2.58 6.28
C GLU A 207 18.16 3.89 6.82
N GLU A 208 19.42 3.84 7.23
CA GLU A 208 20.16 4.98 7.76
C GLU A 208 21.10 5.53 6.69
N LYS A 209 20.95 6.82 6.37
CA LYS A 209 21.89 7.55 5.53
C LYS A 209 22.84 8.35 6.40
N LYS A 210 24.14 8.06 6.25
CA LYS A 210 25.22 8.66 7.05
C LYS A 210 25.90 9.78 6.29
N ILE A 211 26.28 10.82 7.02
CA ILE A 211 27.25 11.83 6.59
C ILE A 211 28.47 11.67 7.50
N GLY A 212 29.56 11.14 6.94
CA GLY A 212 30.70 10.68 7.72
C GLY A 212 30.31 9.59 8.73
N ARG A 213 30.58 9.83 10.02
CA ARG A 213 30.23 8.90 11.12
C ARG A 213 28.82 9.10 11.69
N LYS A 214 28.17 10.22 11.37
CA LYS A 214 26.86 10.60 11.93
C LYS A 214 25.73 10.13 11.01
N VAL A 215 24.67 9.54 11.59
CA VAL A 215 23.43 9.31 10.85
C VAL A 215 22.72 10.65 10.68
N ASN A 216 22.51 11.06 9.43
CA ASN A 216 21.88 12.33 9.09
C ASN A 216 20.39 12.16 8.76
N GLU A 217 20.08 11.11 8.01
CA GLU A 217 18.77 10.90 7.40
C GLU A 217 18.30 9.46 7.60
N ILE A 218 16.98 9.30 7.63
CA ILE A 218 16.30 8.03 7.73
C ILE A 218 15.33 7.90 6.56
N LYS A 219 15.45 6.79 5.84
CA LYS A 219 14.53 6.42 4.77
C LYS A 219 13.65 5.29 5.30
N PHE A 220 12.37 5.57 5.52
CA PHE A 220 11.40 4.54 5.85
C PHE A 220 11.05 3.71 4.61
N ILE A 221 10.86 2.42 4.82
CA ILE A 221 10.56 1.44 3.78
C ILE A 221 9.26 0.75 4.17
N ARG A 222 8.38 0.53 3.19
CA ARG A 222 7.12 -0.19 3.33
C ARG A 222 7.13 -1.39 2.39
N THR A 223 6.83 -2.58 2.91
CA THR A 223 6.67 -3.84 2.18
C THR A 223 5.28 -4.42 2.43
N GLU A 224 4.70 -5.18 1.51
CA GLU A 224 3.37 -5.81 1.71
C GLU A 224 3.50 -7.15 2.47
N LYS A 225 2.58 -7.42 3.39
CA LYS A 225 2.52 -8.65 4.20
C LYS A 225 1.64 -9.70 3.55
N GLY A 226 1.96 -10.98 3.76
CA GLY A 226 1.22 -12.10 3.15
C GLY A 226 1.72 -12.50 1.76
N ILE A 227 2.91 -12.04 1.40
CA ILE A 227 3.71 -12.64 0.34
C ILE A 227 4.73 -13.57 1.04
N ASP A 228 4.31 -14.79 1.38
CA ASP A 228 5.27 -15.88 1.65
C ASP A 228 5.73 -16.43 0.29
N ASP A 229 7.02 -16.23 -0.02
CA ASP A 229 7.83 -16.80 -1.11
C ASP A 229 7.18 -17.00 -2.50
N VAL A 230 7.12 -15.92 -3.30
CA VAL A 230 7.96 -15.72 -4.52
C VAL A 230 8.05 -14.22 -4.76
N THR A 231 8.82 -13.52 -3.93
CA THR A 231 9.65 -12.46 -4.52
C THR A 231 11.04 -13.07 -4.66
N PRO A 232 11.51 -13.34 -5.89
CA PRO A 232 12.91 -13.09 -6.15
C PRO A 232 13.12 -11.67 -5.64
N GLU A 233 14.28 -11.38 -5.05
CA GLU A 233 14.70 -9.99 -4.96
C GLU A 233 14.37 -9.32 -6.31
N ASN A 234 13.38 -8.44 -6.36
CA ASN A 234 13.36 -7.41 -7.39
C ASN A 234 14.29 -6.28 -6.94
N LYS A 235 15.39 -6.61 -6.24
CA LYS A 235 16.66 -6.14 -6.76
C LYS A 235 16.78 -6.78 -8.13
N ILE A 236 16.41 -6.03 -9.16
CA ILE A 236 17.02 -6.22 -10.47
C ILE A 236 18.51 -6.41 -10.17
N SER A 237 19.03 -7.62 -10.37
CA SER A 237 20.38 -7.91 -9.93
C SER A 237 21.31 -6.89 -10.59
N GLU A 238 22.43 -6.58 -9.94
CA GLU A 238 23.39 -5.66 -10.54
C GLU A 238 23.82 -6.12 -11.95
N LYS A 239 23.76 -7.45 -12.22
CA LYS A 239 24.01 -8.03 -13.54
C LYS A 239 22.89 -7.74 -14.54
N LEU A 240 21.63 -7.80 -14.11
CA LEU A 240 20.48 -7.48 -14.95
C LEU A 240 20.41 -5.97 -15.23
N LEU A 241 20.69 -5.10 -14.23
CA LEU A 241 20.80 -3.66 -14.44
C LEU A 241 21.87 -3.32 -15.49
N LYS A 242 23.07 -3.90 -15.36
CA LYS A 242 24.14 -3.74 -16.36
C LYS A 242 23.75 -4.25 -17.74
N ALA A 243 22.94 -5.32 -17.83
CA ALA A 243 22.45 -5.84 -19.11
C ALA A 243 21.43 -4.90 -19.76
N ILE A 244 20.52 -4.31 -18.98
CA ILE A 244 19.55 -3.32 -19.45
C ILE A 244 20.26 -2.06 -19.93
N GLU A 245 21.17 -1.51 -19.14
CA GLU A 245 21.96 -0.34 -19.51
C GLU A 245 22.75 -0.58 -20.80
N LYS A 246 23.38 -1.77 -20.93
CA LYS A 246 24.10 -2.14 -22.14
C LYS A 246 23.17 -2.22 -23.35
N ALA A 247 22.02 -2.87 -23.24
CA ALA A 247 21.05 -2.96 -24.34
C ALA A 247 20.54 -1.57 -24.76
N ARG A 248 20.29 -0.68 -23.79
CA ARG A 248 19.84 0.70 -24.02
C ARG A 248 20.90 1.63 -24.62
N LYS A 249 22.16 1.22 -24.73
CA LYS A 249 23.15 1.96 -25.54
C LYS A 249 22.83 1.90 -27.04
N ASN A 250 22.03 0.92 -27.47
CA ASN A 250 21.54 0.85 -28.83
C ASN A 250 20.34 1.81 -29.00
N ARG A 251 20.39 2.67 -30.03
CA ARG A 251 19.38 3.70 -30.28
C ARG A 251 17.97 3.14 -30.46
N TYR A 252 17.79 2.08 -31.26
CA TYR A 252 16.49 1.48 -31.54
C TYR A 252 15.87 0.84 -30.29
N ILE A 253 16.71 0.28 -29.42
CA ILE A 253 16.28 -0.29 -28.14
C ILE A 253 15.88 0.82 -27.17
N ASN A 254 16.66 1.89 -27.07
CA ASN A 254 16.36 2.98 -26.15
C ASN A 254 15.07 3.71 -26.52
N GLU A 255 14.82 3.94 -27.81
CA GLU A 255 13.61 4.62 -28.31
C GLU A 255 12.34 3.78 -28.07
N SER A 256 12.45 2.45 -28.11
CA SER A 256 11.30 1.54 -27.91
C SER A 256 11.13 1.04 -26.47
N TYR A 257 12.12 1.27 -25.59
CA TYR A 257 12.16 0.71 -24.24
C TYR A 257 10.93 1.12 -23.41
N SER A 258 10.34 0.14 -22.73
CA SER A 258 9.23 0.37 -21.80
C SER A 258 9.49 -0.32 -20.48
N GLN A 259 9.62 0.48 -19.41
CA GLN A 259 9.81 -0.02 -18.05
C GLN A 259 8.66 -0.94 -17.62
N LYS A 260 7.42 -0.56 -17.94
CA LYS A 260 6.21 -1.36 -17.67
C LYS A 260 6.20 -2.70 -18.43
N ALA A 261 6.73 -2.74 -19.65
CA ALA A 261 6.87 -3.99 -20.40
C ALA A 261 7.94 -4.88 -19.78
N MET A 262 9.04 -4.27 -19.32
CA MET A 262 10.13 -4.97 -18.66
C MET A 262 9.68 -5.63 -17.35
N GLU A 263 8.90 -4.92 -16.53
CA GLU A 263 8.31 -5.44 -15.30
C GLU A 263 7.41 -6.66 -15.52
N LYS A 264 6.60 -6.64 -16.58
CA LYS A 264 5.78 -7.80 -16.97
C LYS A 264 6.61 -8.99 -17.42
N ILE A 265 7.75 -8.75 -18.08
CA ILE A 265 8.66 -9.80 -18.54
C ILE A 265 9.42 -10.41 -17.35
N PHE A 266 9.79 -9.62 -16.34
CA PHE A 266 10.37 -10.13 -15.08
C PHE A 266 9.44 -11.09 -14.34
N GLN A 267 8.13 -10.85 -14.39
CA GLN A 267 7.14 -11.73 -13.77
C GLN A 267 6.94 -13.05 -14.54
N LYS A 268 7.34 -13.12 -15.82
CA LYS A 268 7.02 -14.23 -16.72
C LYS A 268 8.23 -15.11 -17.06
N TYR A 269 9.45 -14.59 -16.99
CA TYR A 269 10.66 -15.29 -17.45
C TYR A 269 11.80 -15.23 -16.43
N GLU A 270 12.65 -16.26 -16.42
CA GLU A 270 13.83 -16.30 -15.54
C GLU A 270 14.86 -15.23 -15.92
N GLU A 271 15.48 -14.62 -14.92
CA GLU A 271 16.45 -13.54 -15.07
C GLU A 271 17.60 -13.89 -16.04
N LYS A 272 18.10 -15.14 -16.00
CA LYS A 272 19.18 -15.62 -16.86
C LYS A 272 18.83 -15.52 -18.35
N ASP A 273 17.59 -15.84 -18.70
CA ASP A 273 17.11 -15.82 -20.07
C ASP A 273 16.90 -14.38 -20.56
N ILE A 274 16.40 -13.52 -19.66
CA ILE A 274 16.23 -12.09 -19.91
C ILE A 274 17.59 -11.42 -20.17
N ILE A 275 18.59 -11.68 -19.32
CA ILE A 275 19.95 -11.14 -19.49
C ILE A 275 20.54 -11.56 -20.85
N LYS A 276 20.34 -12.82 -21.26
CA LYS A 276 20.84 -13.32 -22.54
C LYS A 276 20.13 -12.66 -23.72
N ALA A 277 18.80 -12.53 -23.65
CA ALA A 277 18.01 -11.86 -24.67
C ALA A 277 18.40 -10.37 -24.82
N LEU A 278 18.62 -9.65 -23.72
CA LEU A 278 19.09 -8.26 -23.74
C LEU A 278 20.47 -8.11 -24.38
N LYS A 279 21.38 -9.07 -24.16
CA LYS A 279 22.70 -9.08 -24.80
C LYS A 279 22.62 -9.29 -26.31
N GLU A 280 21.65 -10.07 -26.79
CA GLU A 280 21.40 -10.25 -28.22
C GLU A 280 20.73 -9.03 -28.83
N LEU A 281 19.76 -8.43 -28.12
CA LEU A 281 19.08 -7.21 -28.54
C LEU A 281 20.02 -6.00 -28.68
N TYR A 282 21.11 -5.95 -27.91
CA TYR A 282 22.14 -4.93 -28.12
C TYR A 282 22.68 -4.91 -29.56
N LYS A 283 22.72 -6.08 -30.23
CA LYS A 283 23.19 -6.24 -31.62
C LYS A 283 22.12 -5.94 -32.68
N TYR A 284 20.91 -5.57 -32.26
CA TYR A 284 19.79 -5.32 -33.16
C TYR A 284 20.00 -4.02 -33.94
N ASN A 285 19.74 -4.01 -35.24
CA ASN A 285 20.09 -2.90 -36.13
C ASN A 285 18.89 -2.34 -36.93
N SER A 286 17.66 -2.67 -36.53
CA SER A 286 16.44 -2.21 -37.19
C SER A 286 15.42 -1.66 -36.19
N GLU A 287 14.44 -0.94 -36.71
CA GLU A 287 13.39 -0.29 -35.92
C GLU A 287 12.49 -1.29 -35.19
N ILE A 288 12.13 -0.96 -33.94
CA ILE A 288 11.39 -1.85 -33.05
C ILE A 288 10.00 -1.29 -32.81
N LYS A 289 9.00 -1.93 -33.43
CA LYS A 289 7.58 -1.56 -33.25
C LYS A 289 7.05 -1.84 -31.84
N SER A 290 7.62 -2.83 -31.14
CA SER A 290 7.23 -3.16 -29.76
C SER A 290 8.35 -3.88 -29.01
N PHE A 291 8.90 -3.21 -28.00
CA PHE A 291 9.93 -3.76 -27.12
C PHE A 291 9.50 -5.06 -26.43
N SER A 292 8.22 -5.14 -26.00
CA SER A 292 7.71 -6.36 -25.37
C SER A 292 7.73 -7.54 -26.33
N LYS A 293 7.28 -7.35 -27.58
CA LYS A 293 7.21 -8.44 -28.55
C LYS A 293 8.59 -8.96 -28.92
N ILE A 294 9.54 -8.06 -29.19
CA ILE A 294 10.88 -8.44 -29.61
C ILE A 294 11.67 -9.12 -28.48
N LEU A 295 11.53 -8.64 -27.24
CA LEU A 295 12.21 -9.24 -26.10
C LEU A 295 11.62 -10.61 -25.76
N THR A 296 10.30 -10.75 -25.79
CA THR A 296 9.64 -12.05 -25.62
C THR A 296 10.05 -13.05 -26.70
N ALA A 297 10.06 -12.66 -27.98
CA ALA A 297 10.49 -13.52 -29.08
C ALA A 297 11.93 -14.01 -28.89
N LYS A 298 12.85 -13.12 -28.48
CA LYS A 298 14.24 -13.50 -28.21
C LYS A 298 14.38 -14.45 -27.03
N ILE A 299 13.59 -14.27 -25.98
CA ILE A 299 13.59 -15.19 -24.84
C ILE A 299 13.07 -16.57 -25.28
N GLU A 300 12.05 -16.63 -26.13
CA GLU A 300 11.49 -17.87 -26.66
C GLU A 300 12.47 -18.58 -27.63
N ASP A 301 13.15 -17.85 -28.52
CA ASP A 301 14.24 -18.36 -29.37
C ASP A 301 15.34 -19.03 -28.50
N ILE A 302 15.71 -18.39 -27.40
CA ILE A 302 16.72 -18.88 -26.45
C ILE A 302 16.24 -20.14 -25.71
N LYS A 303 14.94 -20.27 -25.42
CA LYS A 303 14.37 -21.45 -24.77
C LYS A 303 14.24 -22.63 -25.75
N ASN A 304 13.77 -22.36 -26.97
CA ASN A 304 13.63 -23.39 -28.00
C ASN A 304 14.99 -23.97 -28.41
N SER A 305 16.00 -23.11 -28.59
CA SER A 305 17.38 -23.56 -28.87
C SER A 305 18.05 -24.36 -27.74
N LYS A 306 17.52 -24.31 -26.50
CA LYS A 306 17.93 -25.23 -25.41
C LYS A 306 17.21 -26.58 -25.51
N MET A 307 15.93 -26.59 -25.87
CA MET A 307 15.16 -27.83 -26.05
C MET A 307 15.69 -28.66 -27.22
N ASP A 308 16.12 -28.04 -28.31
CA ASP A 308 16.70 -28.75 -29.46
C ASP A 308 18.06 -29.37 -29.12
N LYS A 309 18.89 -28.69 -28.30
CA LYS A 309 20.16 -29.25 -27.79
C LYS A 309 19.98 -30.40 -26.80
N ILE A 310 18.88 -30.39 -26.04
CA ILE A 310 18.53 -31.50 -25.14
C ILE A 310 18.04 -32.70 -25.95
N LYS A 311 17.31 -32.49 -27.05
CA LYS A 311 16.87 -33.54 -27.97
C LYS A 311 18.02 -34.14 -28.80
N GLU A 312 18.96 -33.32 -29.28
CA GLU A 312 20.18 -33.81 -29.95
C GLU A 312 21.06 -34.64 -29.01
N ASN A 313 21.19 -34.25 -27.74
CA ASN A 313 21.97 -34.99 -26.75
C ASN A 313 21.29 -36.28 -26.25
N GLN A 314 20.00 -36.47 -26.53
CA GLN A 314 19.23 -37.68 -26.20
C GLN A 314 19.09 -38.64 -27.42
N GLY A 315 19.72 -38.32 -28.55
CA GLY A 315 19.68 -39.11 -29.79
C GLY A 315 20.64 -40.31 -29.87
N HIS A 316 21.38 -40.64 -28.80
CA HIS A 316 22.13 -41.89 -28.71
C HIS A 316 21.70 -42.66 -27.45
N ILE A 317 20.68 -43.50 -27.62
CA ILE A 317 20.67 -44.94 -27.26
C ILE A 317 19.31 -45.49 -27.71
N LEU A 318 19.38 -46.62 -28.41
CA LEU A 318 18.28 -47.39 -28.97
C LEU A 318 17.29 -47.88 -27.90
N GLY A 319 16.04 -48.09 -28.32
CA GLY A 319 15.17 -49.09 -27.70
C GLY A 319 13.79 -48.55 -27.35
N GLN A 320 12.77 -49.03 -28.08
CA GLN A 320 11.38 -48.98 -27.67
C GLN A 320 11.21 -49.71 -26.32
N GLU A 321 10.43 -49.17 -25.39
CA GLU A 321 9.38 -49.93 -24.69
C GLU A 321 8.48 -49.00 -23.85
N LYS A 322 7.18 -49.32 -23.86
CA LYS A 322 6.14 -48.72 -23.01
C LYS A 322 6.09 -49.47 -21.67
N ILE A 323 5.75 -48.77 -20.59
CA ILE A 323 4.71 -49.09 -19.56
C ILE A 323 5.09 -48.51 -18.17
N GLU A 324 4.25 -47.56 -17.75
CA GLU A 324 3.60 -47.32 -16.44
C GLU A 324 4.33 -47.31 -15.07
N THR A 325 3.99 -46.23 -14.34
CA THR A 325 3.79 -46.07 -12.87
C THR A 325 5.00 -46.15 -11.93
N ALA A 326 5.11 -45.40 -10.82
CA ALA A 326 4.40 -44.26 -10.23
C ALA A 326 5.28 -43.76 -9.06
N PHE A 327 5.23 -42.47 -8.67
CA PHE A 327 5.20 -42.03 -7.27
C PHE A 327 4.75 -40.57 -7.17
N LYS A 328 3.90 -40.32 -6.17
CA LYS A 328 3.00 -39.18 -5.94
C LYS A 328 3.72 -37.91 -5.47
N ASN A 329 3.12 -36.75 -5.74
CA ASN A 329 3.01 -35.66 -4.79
C ASN A 329 1.63 -34.98 -4.93
N ASN A 330 0.88 -34.97 -3.83
CA ASN A 330 -0.48 -34.45 -3.74
C ASN A 330 -0.48 -32.92 -3.70
N PHE A 331 -1.01 -32.28 -4.75
CA PHE A 331 -1.66 -30.98 -4.67
C PHE A 331 -3.01 -31.11 -5.37
N THR A 332 -4.09 -31.13 -4.59
CA THR A 332 -5.45 -31.03 -5.14
C THR A 332 -5.78 -29.56 -5.38
N GLU A 333 -5.58 -29.08 -6.60
CA GLU A 333 -6.32 -27.92 -7.10
C GLU A 333 -7.83 -28.22 -7.04
N PRO A 334 -8.70 -27.25 -6.71
CA PRO A 334 -10.14 -27.46 -6.84
C PRO A 334 -10.44 -27.76 -8.32
N LYS A 335 -10.90 -28.98 -8.61
CA LYS A 335 -11.35 -29.36 -9.95
C LYS A 335 -12.47 -28.40 -10.36
N LYS A 336 -12.19 -27.49 -11.31
CA LYS A 336 -13.26 -26.76 -12.04
C LYS A 336 -14.23 -27.81 -12.57
N SER A 337 -15.53 -27.59 -12.39
CA SER A 337 -16.52 -28.52 -12.93
C SER A 337 -16.39 -28.57 -14.45
N ASP A 338 -16.71 -29.70 -15.08
CA ASP A 338 -16.66 -29.82 -16.56
C ASP A 338 -17.52 -28.73 -17.24
N LEU A 339 -18.59 -28.29 -16.55
CA LEU A 339 -19.43 -27.18 -16.97
C LEU A 339 -18.68 -25.83 -16.98
N ASP A 340 -17.86 -25.55 -15.98
CA ASP A 340 -17.09 -24.30 -15.90
C ASP A 340 -16.00 -24.24 -16.97
N ILE A 341 -15.38 -25.38 -17.26
CA ILE A 341 -14.37 -25.50 -18.33
C ILE A 341 -15.01 -25.23 -19.69
N GLU A 342 -16.17 -25.81 -19.97
CA GLU A 342 -16.88 -25.59 -21.24
C GLU A 342 -17.45 -24.16 -21.36
N LYS A 343 -17.96 -23.57 -20.26
CA LYS A 343 -18.38 -22.16 -20.24
C LYS A 343 -17.21 -21.22 -20.54
N GLU A 344 -16.02 -21.51 -20.03
CA GLU A 344 -14.83 -20.70 -20.28
C GLU A 344 -14.43 -20.74 -21.77
N LYS A 345 -14.53 -21.91 -22.42
CA LYS A 345 -14.32 -22.04 -23.87
C LYS A 345 -15.33 -21.20 -24.67
N ILE A 346 -16.62 -21.28 -24.35
CA ILE A 346 -17.66 -20.51 -25.04
C ILE A 346 -17.53 -19.01 -24.78
N SER A 347 -17.16 -18.61 -23.55
CA SER A 347 -16.90 -17.20 -23.22
C SER A 347 -15.76 -16.61 -24.05
N ASN A 348 -14.72 -17.40 -24.32
CA ASN A 348 -13.61 -17.01 -25.19
C ASN A 348 -14.04 -16.91 -26.66
N LEU A 349 -14.94 -17.78 -27.14
CA LEU A 349 -15.52 -17.67 -28.48
C LEU A 349 -16.34 -16.38 -28.64
N ILE A 350 -17.21 -16.06 -27.68
CA ILE A 350 -18.00 -14.80 -27.68
C ILE A 350 -17.06 -13.59 -27.67
N ARG A 351 -16.00 -13.62 -26.86
CA ARG A 351 -15.01 -12.53 -26.76
C ARG A 351 -14.33 -12.25 -28.09
N ASN A 352 -13.97 -13.30 -28.81
CA ASN A 352 -13.21 -13.24 -30.07
C ASN A 352 -14.11 -13.14 -31.31
N SER A 353 -15.44 -13.11 -31.16
CA SER A 353 -16.38 -12.90 -32.25
C SER A 353 -16.41 -11.44 -32.72
N ASP A 354 -16.71 -11.22 -34.00
CA ASP A 354 -16.91 -9.89 -34.61
C ASP A 354 -18.28 -9.25 -34.27
N LEU A 355 -18.99 -9.78 -33.27
CA LEU A 355 -20.31 -9.29 -32.88
C LEU A 355 -20.23 -7.92 -32.19
N PRO A 356 -21.22 -7.02 -32.42
CA PRO A 356 -21.35 -5.77 -31.71
C PRO A 356 -21.37 -5.96 -30.19
N THR A 357 -20.80 -5.03 -29.43
CA THR A 357 -20.62 -5.13 -27.97
C THR A 357 -21.91 -5.46 -27.22
N ASN A 358 -23.04 -4.85 -27.62
CA ASN A 358 -24.34 -5.11 -26.98
C ASN A 358 -24.81 -6.56 -27.17
N LYS A 359 -24.56 -7.17 -28.35
CA LYS A 359 -24.89 -8.58 -28.58
C LYS A 359 -24.00 -9.52 -27.75
N ARG A 360 -22.69 -9.22 -27.63
CA ARG A 360 -21.77 -9.99 -26.79
C ARG A 360 -22.14 -9.94 -25.31
N MET A 361 -22.56 -8.78 -24.82
CA MET A 361 -23.02 -8.63 -23.42
C MET A 361 -24.28 -9.45 -23.14
N ASN A 362 -25.24 -9.50 -24.06
CA ASN A 362 -26.43 -10.36 -23.92
C ASN A 362 -26.05 -11.84 -23.88
N LEU A 363 -25.17 -12.29 -24.77
CA LEU A 363 -24.70 -13.68 -24.82
C LEU A 363 -23.95 -14.09 -23.54
N TRP A 364 -23.14 -13.20 -22.95
CA TRP A 364 -22.52 -13.47 -21.64
C TRP A 364 -23.54 -13.55 -20.50
N SER A 365 -24.58 -12.73 -20.55
CA SER A 365 -25.68 -12.79 -19.57
C SER A 365 -26.44 -14.11 -19.64
N GLU A 366 -26.69 -14.62 -20.86
CA GLU A 366 -27.32 -15.92 -21.08
C GLU A 366 -26.41 -17.07 -20.65
N LEU A 367 -25.12 -17.06 -21.04
CA LEU A 367 -24.13 -18.06 -20.65
C LEU A 367 -23.98 -18.19 -19.13
N ALA A 368 -24.07 -17.07 -18.40
CA ALA A 368 -24.00 -17.05 -16.94
C ALA A 368 -25.19 -17.76 -16.26
N LYS A 369 -26.37 -17.75 -16.90
CA LYS A 369 -27.61 -18.33 -16.35
C LYS A 369 -27.71 -19.85 -16.53
N ILE A 370 -26.89 -20.43 -17.40
CA ILE A 370 -26.90 -21.88 -17.69
C ILE A 370 -26.37 -22.65 -16.49
N GLN A 371 -27.06 -23.70 -16.03
CA GLN A 371 -26.65 -24.46 -14.84
C GLN A 371 -26.30 -25.93 -15.10
N ASN A 372 -26.45 -26.41 -16.34
CA ASN A 372 -26.13 -27.78 -16.72
C ASN A 372 -25.55 -27.87 -18.14
N LEU A 373 -24.91 -29.00 -18.46
CA LEU A 373 -24.21 -29.20 -19.74
C LEU A 373 -25.15 -29.31 -20.95
N LYS A 374 -26.38 -29.80 -20.75
CA LYS A 374 -27.36 -29.97 -21.83
C LYS A 374 -27.88 -28.63 -22.35
N ASP A 375 -28.11 -27.70 -21.44
CA ASP A 375 -28.48 -26.32 -21.75
C ASP A 375 -27.29 -25.54 -22.34
N LEU A 376 -26.06 -25.89 -21.95
CA LEU A 376 -24.85 -25.31 -22.55
C LEU A 376 -24.67 -25.75 -24.01
N GLU A 377 -24.96 -27.02 -24.32
CA GLU A 377 -24.85 -27.57 -25.66
C GLU A 377 -25.93 -27.01 -26.61
N THR A 378 -27.16 -26.81 -26.12
CA THR A 378 -28.20 -26.12 -26.88
C THR A 378 -27.85 -24.65 -27.15
N PHE A 379 -27.27 -23.95 -26.17
CA PHE A 379 -26.76 -22.58 -26.34
C PHE A 379 -25.58 -22.49 -27.33
N LYS A 380 -24.70 -23.50 -27.34
CA LYS A 380 -23.62 -23.58 -28.34
C LYS A 380 -24.18 -23.75 -29.76
N ASN A 381 -25.19 -24.59 -29.93
CA ASN A 381 -25.83 -24.82 -31.23
C ASN A 381 -26.60 -23.58 -31.75
N THR A 382 -27.06 -22.68 -30.89
CA THR A 382 -27.68 -21.41 -31.30
C THR A 382 -26.64 -20.35 -31.67
N LEU A 383 -25.43 -20.40 -31.08
CA LEU A 383 -24.30 -19.56 -31.47
C LEU A 383 -23.73 -19.93 -32.85
N GLU A 384 -23.77 -21.20 -33.24
CA GLU A 384 -23.27 -21.65 -34.56
C GLU A 384 -24.24 -21.38 -35.72
N LYS A 385 -25.50 -21.03 -35.43
CA LYS A 385 -26.54 -20.74 -36.42
C LYS A 385 -26.77 -19.25 -36.71
N ASN A 386 -26.05 -18.36 -36.01
CA ASN A 386 -26.12 -16.90 -36.16
C ASN A 386 -24.73 -16.33 -36.45
#